data_AF-R9LQW8-F1
#
_entry.id   AF-R9LQW8-F1
#
_cell.length_a   1.000
_cell.length_b   1.000
_cell.length_c   1.000
_cell.angle_alpha   90.00
_cell.angle_beta   90.00
_cell.angle_gamma   90.00
#
_symmetry.space_group_name_H-M   'P 1'
#
loop_
_entity.id
_entity.type
_entity.pdbx_description
1 polymer ?
#
loop_
_entity_poly.entity_id
_entity_poly.type
_entity_poly.pdbx_seq_one_letter_code
_entity_poly.pdbx_strand_id
1 'polypeptide(L)'
;MEQYNKHFRNSNSRSDFKSGKNNLEWEKLKKPNKPLSEYYADKEKLLLPEQYAYEVAQKFKPISTSQLRKILSQVKIAKSEAESGRFKEAKNKLFALLPLTAYNVGRCKKSERQKMNPLYLFLKENLKPETLQTEKDIFLFDELFTSIIAYHKYLKGE
;
A
#
# COMPACT_ATOMS: atom_id res chain seq x y z
N MET A 1 56.64 -5.81 26.53
CA MET A 1 56.30 -7.24 26.42
C MET A 1 54.96 -7.46 27.08
N GLU A 2 54.12 -8.30 26.44
CA GLU A 2 52.96 -9.06 27.00
C GLU A 2 51.73 -8.25 27.46
N GLN A 3 50.63 -8.20 26.69
CA GLN A 3 49.53 -9.19 26.61
C GLN A 3 48.98 -9.65 27.98
N TYR A 4 47.73 -9.31 28.31
CA TYR A 4 46.65 -10.30 28.46
C TYR A 4 45.25 -9.67 28.54
N ASN A 5 44.25 -10.51 28.30
CA ASN A 5 42.96 -10.26 27.67
C ASN A 5 41.78 -10.59 28.61
N LYS A 6 40.55 -10.18 28.21
CA LYS A 6 39.20 -10.65 28.64
C LYS A 6 38.70 -10.21 30.04
N HIS A 7 37.47 -9.75 30.23
CA HIS A 7 36.19 -10.30 29.74
C HIS A 7 35.09 -9.23 29.59
N PHE A 8 34.57 -9.04 28.38
CA PHE A 8 33.20 -8.54 28.18
C PHE A 8 32.27 -9.73 28.00
N ARG A 9 31.35 -9.95 28.95
CA ARG A 9 30.27 -10.93 28.84
C ARG A 9 29.23 -10.42 27.86
N ASN A 10 29.22 -11.03 26.68
CA ASN A 10 28.22 -10.83 25.65
C ASN A 10 26.95 -11.61 26.04
N SER A 11 25.84 -10.93 26.29
CA SER A 11 24.50 -11.56 26.41
C SER A 11 23.63 -11.13 25.25
N ASN A 12 23.94 -11.68 24.07
CA ASN A 12 23.03 -11.61 22.92
C ASN A 12 21.86 -12.57 23.16
N SER A 13 20.79 -12.08 23.79
CA SER A 13 19.47 -12.67 23.60
C SER A 13 18.92 -12.15 22.26
N ARG A 14 19.21 -12.87 21.18
CA ARG A 14 18.47 -12.76 19.93
C ARG A 14 17.03 -13.21 20.22
N SER A 15 16.14 -12.25 20.42
CA SER A 15 14.71 -12.52 20.29
C SER A 15 14.37 -12.54 18.80
N ASP A 16 14.10 -13.74 18.31
CA ASP A 16 13.61 -13.98 16.95
C ASP A 16 12.34 -13.16 16.70
N PHE A 17 12.51 -12.13 15.87
CA PHE A 17 11.44 -11.28 15.40
C PHE A 17 10.50 -12.11 14.51
N LYS A 18 9.33 -12.49 15.03
CA LYS A 18 8.19 -12.98 14.23
C LYS A 18 7.69 -11.86 13.29
N SER A 19 8.41 -11.66 12.19
CA SER A 19 8.12 -10.69 11.12
C SER A 19 7.40 -11.34 9.90
N GLY A 20 7.09 -12.64 9.96
CA GLY A 20 6.76 -13.42 8.76
C GLY A 20 5.31 -13.32 8.25
N LYS A 21 4.29 -13.35 9.12
CA LYS A 21 2.92 -13.68 8.65
C LYS A 21 2.29 -12.65 7.70
N ASN A 22 2.33 -11.36 8.03
CA ASN A 22 1.64 -10.34 7.22
C ASN A 22 2.35 -10.04 5.88
N ASN A 23 3.68 -10.18 5.83
CA ASN A 23 4.43 -10.03 4.57
C ASN A 23 4.19 -11.23 3.64
N LEU A 24 4.20 -12.47 4.18
CA LEU A 24 3.91 -13.66 3.39
C LEU A 24 2.50 -13.63 2.75
N GLU A 25 1.53 -13.04 3.43
CA GLU A 25 0.17 -12.91 2.87
C GLU A 25 0.03 -11.80 1.83
N TRP A 26 0.87 -10.76 1.88
CA TRP A 26 0.89 -9.73 0.85
C TRP A 26 1.55 -10.22 -0.44
N GLU A 27 2.61 -11.02 -0.33
CA GLU A 27 3.33 -11.61 -1.46
C GLU A 27 2.47 -12.51 -2.35
N LYS A 28 1.36 -13.04 -1.80
CA LYS A 28 0.39 -13.86 -2.54
C LYS A 28 -0.52 -13.05 -3.47
N LEU A 29 -0.67 -11.74 -3.25
CA LEU A 29 -1.45 -10.91 -4.16
C LEU A 29 -0.69 -10.72 -5.47
N LYS A 30 -1.38 -10.93 -6.60
CA LYS A 30 -0.78 -10.71 -7.90
C LYS A 30 -0.42 -9.23 -8.06
N LYS A 31 0.76 -8.98 -8.63
CA LYS A 31 1.34 -7.66 -8.81
C LYS A 31 1.13 -7.20 -10.26
N PRO A 32 0.67 -5.96 -10.50
CA PRO A 32 0.57 -5.44 -11.85
C PRO A 32 1.97 -5.25 -12.46
N ASN A 33 2.13 -5.69 -13.69
CA ASN A 33 3.37 -5.61 -14.48
C ASN A 33 3.16 -4.93 -15.86
N LYS A 34 1.99 -4.33 -16.05
CA LYS A 34 1.53 -3.63 -17.25
C LYS A 34 0.58 -2.49 -16.83
N PRO A 35 0.08 -1.64 -17.74
CA PRO A 35 -0.83 -0.55 -17.39
C PRO A 35 -2.01 -1.05 -16.55
N LEU A 36 -2.38 -0.30 -15.51
CA LEU A 36 -3.44 -0.72 -14.60
C LEU A 36 -4.73 -1.02 -15.37
N SER A 37 -5.09 -0.17 -16.33
CA SER A 37 -6.30 -0.28 -17.16
C SER A 37 -6.36 -1.58 -17.95
N GLU A 38 -5.21 -2.16 -18.29
CA GLU A 38 -5.11 -3.46 -18.94
C GLU A 38 -5.04 -4.62 -17.94
N TYR A 39 -4.42 -4.40 -16.78
CA TYR A 39 -4.22 -5.44 -15.77
C TYR A 39 -5.50 -5.77 -15.03
N TYR A 40 -6.28 -4.74 -14.69
CA TYR A 40 -7.57 -4.85 -14.01
C TYR A 40 -8.75 -4.57 -14.96
N ALA A 41 -8.65 -5.03 -16.20
CA ALA A 41 -9.71 -4.88 -17.21
C ALA A 41 -10.98 -5.64 -16.83
N ASP A 42 -10.85 -6.78 -16.15
CA ASP A 42 -11.96 -7.60 -15.68
C ASP A 42 -12.56 -7.01 -14.40
N LYS A 43 -13.70 -6.34 -14.54
CA LYS A 43 -14.40 -5.69 -13.42
C LYS A 43 -14.97 -6.66 -12.42
N GLU A 44 -15.39 -7.85 -12.84
CA GLU A 44 -15.93 -8.86 -11.94
C GLU A 44 -14.84 -9.31 -10.97
N LYS A 45 -13.67 -9.66 -11.50
CA LYS A 45 -12.48 -10.05 -10.70
C LYS A 45 -11.84 -8.90 -9.91
N LEU A 46 -12.22 -7.66 -10.19
CA LEU A 46 -11.73 -6.50 -9.48
C LEU A 46 -12.65 -6.09 -8.33
N LEU A 47 -13.96 -6.03 -8.59
CA LEU A 47 -14.93 -5.28 -7.78
C LEU A 47 -15.91 -6.16 -7.00
N LEU A 48 -16.18 -7.41 -7.41
CA LEU A 48 -17.16 -8.24 -6.70
C LEU A 48 -16.65 -8.68 -5.31
N PRO A 49 -17.55 -9.07 -4.38
CA PRO A 49 -17.15 -9.62 -3.10
C PRO A 49 -16.20 -10.81 -3.27
N GLU A 50 -15.30 -11.00 -2.31
CA GLU A 50 -14.27 -12.06 -2.34
C GLU A 50 -13.24 -11.95 -3.47
N GLN A 51 -13.33 -10.90 -4.29
CA GLN A 51 -12.34 -10.60 -5.33
C GLN A 51 -11.31 -9.57 -4.86
N TYR A 52 -10.47 -9.10 -5.78
CA TYR A 52 -9.24 -8.37 -5.45
C TYR A 52 -9.44 -7.17 -4.50
N ALA A 53 -10.39 -6.27 -4.79
CA ALA A 53 -10.64 -5.11 -3.92
C ALA A 53 -11.06 -5.52 -2.50
N TYR A 54 -11.86 -6.58 -2.37
CA TYR A 54 -12.30 -7.12 -1.08
C TYR A 54 -11.14 -7.76 -0.31
N GLU A 55 -10.30 -8.56 -0.98
CA GLU A 55 -9.11 -9.16 -0.37
C GLU A 55 -8.12 -8.11 0.16
N VAL A 56 -7.89 -7.04 -0.61
CA VAL A 56 -7.05 -5.92 -0.16
C VAL A 56 -7.70 -5.21 1.03
N ALA A 57 -9.02 -5.01 1.01
CA ALA A 57 -9.74 -4.40 2.13
C ALA A 57 -9.60 -5.21 3.43
N GLN A 58 -9.61 -6.55 3.36
CA GLN A 58 -9.33 -7.40 4.52
C GLN A 58 -7.93 -7.15 5.10
N LYS A 59 -6.90 -7.05 4.23
CA LYS A 59 -5.53 -6.73 4.66
C LYS A 59 -5.41 -5.33 5.25
N PHE A 60 -6.30 -4.43 4.86
CA PHE A 60 -6.35 -3.05 5.36
C PHE A 60 -7.13 -2.90 6.68
N LYS A 61 -7.82 -3.93 7.19
CA LYS A 61 -8.55 -3.88 8.48
C LYS A 61 -7.77 -3.20 9.63
N PRO A 62 -6.45 -3.42 9.81
CA PRO A 62 -5.69 -2.76 10.89
C PRO A 62 -5.51 -1.25 10.74
N ILE A 63 -5.79 -0.69 9.56
CA ILE A 63 -5.57 0.72 9.21
C ILE A 63 -6.83 1.52 9.55
N SER A 64 -6.68 2.72 10.09
CA SER A 64 -7.84 3.56 10.38
C SER A 64 -8.51 4.07 9.09
N THR A 65 -9.84 4.18 9.10
CA THR A 65 -10.61 4.74 7.97
C THR A 65 -10.15 6.16 7.63
N SER A 66 -9.79 6.96 8.63
CA SER A 66 -9.24 8.32 8.45
C SER A 66 -7.94 8.33 7.63
N GLN A 67 -7.01 7.41 7.92
CA GLN A 67 -5.76 7.31 7.16
C GLN A 67 -6.01 6.95 5.70
N LEU A 68 -6.89 5.99 5.43
CA LEU A 68 -7.25 5.61 4.06
C LEU A 68 -7.92 6.75 3.31
N ARG A 69 -8.83 7.49 3.96
CA ARG A 69 -9.49 8.68 3.37
C ARG A 69 -8.51 9.79 3.01
N LYS A 70 -7.45 10.01 3.80
CA LYS A 70 -6.39 10.98 3.46
C LYS A 70 -5.69 10.63 2.16
N ILE A 71 -5.38 9.34 1.96
CA ILE A 71 -4.80 8.86 0.70
C ILE A 71 -5.81 9.01 -0.44
N LEU A 72 -7.07 8.61 -0.23
CA LEU A 72 -8.12 8.72 -1.25
C LEU A 72 -8.31 10.16 -1.71
N SER A 73 -8.27 11.14 -0.81
CA SER A 73 -8.35 12.56 -1.16
C SER A 73 -7.26 12.97 -2.15
N GLN A 74 -6.01 12.51 -1.96
CA GLN A 74 -4.92 12.79 -2.89
C GLN A 74 -5.12 12.07 -4.23
N VAL A 75 -5.66 10.85 -4.21
CA VAL A 75 -6.02 10.11 -5.44
C VAL A 75 -7.10 10.85 -6.23
N LYS A 76 -8.13 11.38 -5.56
CA LYS A 76 -9.18 12.19 -6.21
C LYS A 76 -8.63 13.48 -6.82
N ILE A 77 -7.66 14.13 -6.16
CA ILE A 77 -6.96 15.30 -6.71
C ILE A 77 -6.19 14.91 -7.99
N ALA A 78 -5.42 13.81 -7.94
CA ALA A 78 -4.69 13.33 -9.12
C ALA A 78 -5.65 12.98 -10.27
N LYS A 79 -6.77 12.33 -9.98
CA LYS A 79 -7.82 12.07 -10.99
C LYS A 79 -8.33 13.35 -11.63
N SER A 80 -8.65 14.38 -10.85
CA SER A 80 -9.13 15.66 -11.39
C SER A 80 -8.10 16.35 -12.29
N GLU A 81 -6.81 16.23 -11.97
CA GLU A 81 -5.74 16.71 -12.86
C GLU A 81 -5.68 15.92 -14.17
N ALA A 82 -5.78 14.59 -14.11
CA ALA A 82 -5.84 13.75 -15.30
C ALA A 82 -7.06 14.07 -16.18
N GLU A 83 -8.23 14.29 -15.57
CA GLU A 83 -9.46 14.75 -16.28
C GLU A 83 -9.26 16.12 -16.95
N SER A 84 -8.39 16.96 -16.39
CA SER A 84 -8.03 18.27 -16.96
C SER A 84 -6.92 18.18 -18.03
N GLY A 85 -6.54 16.99 -18.48
CA GLY A 85 -5.45 16.78 -19.45
C GLY A 85 -4.04 16.93 -18.86
N ARG A 86 -3.91 17.04 -17.52
CA ARG A 86 -2.63 17.19 -16.80
C ARG A 86 -2.14 15.84 -16.28
N PHE A 87 -1.93 14.89 -17.19
CA PHE A 87 -1.56 13.51 -16.83
C PHE A 87 -0.22 13.43 -16.08
N LYS A 88 0.79 14.21 -16.50
CA LYS A 88 2.12 14.17 -15.89
C LYS A 88 2.07 14.65 -14.43
N GLU A 89 1.33 15.71 -14.17
CA GLU A 89 1.09 16.27 -12.84
C GLU A 89 0.35 15.26 -11.96
N ALA A 90 -0.73 14.68 -12.49
CA ALA A 90 -1.51 13.66 -11.82
C ALA A 90 -0.66 12.44 -11.44
N LYS A 91 0.15 11.94 -12.38
CA LYS A 91 1.08 10.82 -12.17
C LYS A 91 2.12 11.14 -11.09
N ASN A 92 2.70 12.34 -11.11
CA ASN A 92 3.66 12.77 -10.10
C ASN A 92 3.03 12.86 -8.70
N LYS A 93 1.79 13.33 -8.59
CA LYS A 93 1.06 13.34 -7.32
C LYS A 93 0.82 11.94 -6.78
N LEU A 94 0.45 10.99 -7.63
CA LEU A 94 0.32 9.60 -7.21
C LEU A 94 1.66 9.04 -6.72
N PHE A 95 2.77 9.28 -7.43
CA PHE A 95 4.09 8.84 -6.96
C PHE A 95 4.50 9.46 -5.62
N ALA A 96 4.10 10.70 -5.34
CA ALA A 96 4.36 11.35 -4.05
C ALA A 96 3.69 10.65 -2.86
N LEU A 97 2.69 9.78 -3.08
CA LEU A 97 2.09 8.97 -2.01
C LEU A 97 3.05 7.93 -1.45
N LEU A 98 4.02 7.46 -2.23
CA LEU A 98 5.01 6.46 -1.79
C LEU A 98 5.90 6.99 -0.65
N PRO A 99 6.63 8.11 -0.80
CA PRO A 99 7.43 8.66 0.29
C PRO A 99 6.55 9.13 1.46
N LEU A 100 5.35 9.68 1.21
CA LEU A 100 4.43 10.11 2.26
C LEU A 100 3.99 8.93 3.15
N THR A 101 3.60 7.82 2.54
CA THR A 101 3.20 6.62 3.29
C THR A 101 4.38 5.94 3.96
N ALA A 102 5.55 5.88 3.32
CA ALA A 102 6.78 5.37 3.95
C ALA A 102 7.15 6.18 5.20
N TYR A 103 7.06 7.51 5.14
CA TYR A 103 7.29 8.38 6.28
C TYR A 103 6.30 8.13 7.42
N ASN A 104 5.00 8.03 7.11
CA ASN A 104 3.96 7.75 8.10
C ASN A 104 4.19 6.39 8.79
N VAL A 105 4.52 5.35 8.02
CA VAL A 105 4.89 4.02 8.53
C VAL A 105 6.15 4.09 9.42
N GLY A 106 7.12 4.93 9.05
CA GLY A 106 8.36 5.13 9.78
C GLY A 106 8.16 5.78 11.16
N ARG A 107 7.22 6.73 11.26
CA ARG A 107 6.88 7.46 12.50
C ARG A 107 6.01 6.68 13.48
N CYS A 108 5.29 5.69 13.01
CA CYS A 108 4.48 4.81 13.84
C CYS A 108 5.35 4.03 14.84
N LYS A 109 4.77 3.69 16.01
CA LYS A 109 5.44 2.81 16.97
C LYS A 109 5.74 1.46 16.30
N LYS A 110 6.73 0.71 16.80
CA LYS A 110 7.14 -0.58 16.21
C LYS A 110 5.95 -1.56 16.03
N SER A 111 4.99 -1.54 16.96
CA SER A 111 3.74 -2.32 16.91
C SER A 111 2.72 -1.85 15.88
N GLU A 112 2.79 -0.59 15.43
CA GLU A 112 1.90 0.02 14.43
C GLU A 112 2.51 -0.01 13.03
N ARG A 113 3.84 -0.04 12.92
CA ARG A 113 4.56 -0.18 11.65
C ARG A 113 4.10 -1.41 10.85
N GLN A 114 3.91 -2.54 11.53
CA GLN A 114 3.40 -3.77 10.91
C GLN A 114 1.95 -3.66 10.41
N LYS A 115 1.15 -2.78 11.01
CA LYS A 115 -0.26 -2.54 10.64
C LYS A 115 -0.38 -1.64 9.41
N MET A 116 0.56 -0.73 9.21
CA MET A 116 0.56 0.22 8.09
C MET A 116 1.28 -0.32 6.83
N ASN A 117 2.09 -1.37 6.98
CA ASN A 117 2.86 -1.94 5.88
C ASN A 117 2.01 -2.37 4.65
N PRO A 118 0.81 -2.96 4.82
CA PRO A 118 -0.03 -3.34 3.66
C PRO A 118 -0.37 -2.16 2.73
N LEU A 119 -0.61 -0.97 3.27
CA LEU A 119 -0.91 0.21 2.46
C LEU A 119 0.30 0.66 1.65
N TYR A 120 1.49 0.73 2.28
CA TYR A 120 2.70 1.06 1.55
C TYR A 120 3.00 0.05 0.44
N LEU A 121 2.86 -1.24 0.74
CA LEU A 121 3.07 -2.29 -0.26
C LEU A 121 2.04 -2.21 -1.39
N PHE A 122 0.77 -1.96 -1.10
CA PHE A 122 -0.26 -1.74 -2.12
C PHE A 122 0.09 -0.59 -3.06
N LEU A 123 0.43 0.56 -2.49
CA LEU A 123 0.80 1.73 -3.29
C LEU A 123 2.07 1.46 -4.09
N LYS A 124 3.10 0.86 -3.48
CA LYS A 124 4.34 0.51 -4.15
C LYS A 124 4.11 -0.41 -5.34
N GLU A 125 3.23 -1.39 -5.21
CA GLU A 125 2.96 -2.34 -6.28
C GLU A 125 2.14 -1.76 -7.43
N ASN A 126 1.20 -0.83 -7.14
CA ASN A 126 0.30 -0.26 -8.14
C ASN A 126 0.78 1.09 -8.72
N LEU A 127 1.67 1.83 -8.04
CA LEU A 127 2.14 3.16 -8.45
C LEU A 127 3.59 3.09 -8.92
N LYS A 128 3.79 2.61 -10.15
CA LYS A 128 5.10 2.51 -10.80
C LYS A 128 5.06 3.09 -12.21
N PRO A 129 6.21 3.40 -12.82
CA PRO A 129 6.25 3.89 -14.20
C PRO A 129 5.44 3.02 -15.16
N GLU A 130 5.63 1.71 -15.12
CA GLU A 130 5.01 0.71 -16.01
C GLU A 130 3.49 0.52 -15.81
N THR A 131 2.96 0.86 -14.64
CA THR A 131 1.53 0.70 -14.34
C THR A 131 0.70 1.95 -14.64
N LEU A 132 1.32 3.14 -14.62
CA LEU A 132 0.67 4.42 -14.89
C LEU A 132 1.14 5.00 -16.23
N GLN A 133 0.54 4.57 -17.33
CA GLN A 133 0.91 4.99 -18.69
C GLN A 133 -0.05 6.04 -19.26
N THR A 134 -1.32 6.04 -18.82
CA THR A 134 -2.39 6.90 -19.33
C THR A 134 -3.33 7.37 -18.21
N GLU A 135 -4.18 8.35 -18.51
CA GLU A 135 -5.22 8.85 -17.61
C GLU A 135 -6.18 7.73 -17.17
N LYS A 136 -6.45 6.75 -18.06
CA LYS A 136 -7.29 5.59 -17.75
C LYS A 136 -6.72 4.77 -16.59
N ASP A 137 -5.40 4.70 -16.44
CA ASP A 137 -4.76 4.00 -15.33
C ASP A 137 -5.01 4.73 -14.01
N ILE A 138 -5.01 6.06 -14.03
CA ILE A 138 -5.32 6.91 -12.87
C ILE A 138 -6.80 6.77 -12.49
N PHE A 139 -7.69 6.74 -13.47
CA PHE A 139 -9.13 6.55 -13.23
C PHE A 139 -9.43 5.18 -12.64
N LEU A 140 -8.79 4.14 -13.16
CA LEU A 140 -8.94 2.80 -12.62
C LEU A 140 -8.33 2.69 -11.21
N PHE A 141 -7.19 3.34 -10.95
CA PHE A 141 -6.62 3.37 -9.61
C PHE A 141 -7.57 4.03 -8.60
N ASP A 142 -8.20 5.14 -8.99
CA ASP A 142 -9.24 5.80 -8.19
C ASP A 142 -10.43 4.88 -7.88
N GLU A 143 -10.93 4.18 -8.88
CA GLU A 143 -12.05 3.24 -8.76
C GLU A 143 -11.70 2.04 -7.86
N LEU A 144 -10.54 1.43 -8.08
CA LEU A 144 -10.02 0.34 -7.25
C LEU A 144 -9.88 0.79 -5.80
N PHE A 145 -9.21 1.92 -5.56
CA PHE A 145 -8.97 2.39 -4.20
C PHE A 145 -10.26 2.82 -3.49
N THR A 146 -11.21 3.41 -4.23
CA THR A 146 -12.56 3.71 -3.74
C THR A 146 -13.28 2.43 -3.30
N SER A 147 -13.23 1.38 -4.12
CA SER A 147 -13.85 0.08 -3.84
C SER A 147 -13.22 -0.61 -2.64
N ILE A 148 -11.90 -0.58 -2.51
CA ILE A 148 -11.18 -1.08 -1.32
C ILE A 148 -11.68 -0.37 -0.06
N ILE A 149 -11.85 0.95 -0.11
CA ILE A 149 -12.33 1.72 1.06
C ILE A 149 -13.79 1.40 1.38
N ALA A 150 -14.65 1.21 0.36
CA ALA A 150 -16.03 0.80 0.56
C ALA A 150 -16.12 -0.56 1.28
N TYR A 151 -15.38 -1.57 0.80
CA TYR A 151 -15.31 -2.87 1.47
C TYR A 151 -14.65 -2.79 2.83
N HIS A 152 -13.61 -1.99 3.01
CA HIS A 152 -12.97 -1.81 4.31
C HIS A 152 -13.96 -1.25 5.34
N LYS A 153 -14.79 -0.29 4.93
CA LYS A 153 -15.86 0.28 5.77
C LYS A 153 -16.89 -0.79 6.12
N TYR A 154 -17.41 -1.51 5.12
CA TYR A 154 -18.33 -2.64 5.32
C TYR A 154 -17.78 -3.69 6.29
N LEU A 155 -16.52 -4.09 6.13
CA LEU A 155 -15.84 -5.11 6.94
C LEU A 155 -15.56 -4.67 8.39
N LYS A 156 -15.56 -3.36 8.68
CA LYS A 156 -15.42 -2.82 10.03
C LYS A 156 -16.73 -2.63 10.76
N GLY A 157 -17.85 -2.55 10.04
CA GLY A 157 -19.14 -2.18 10.61
C GLY A 157 -19.20 -0.71 11.07
N GLU A 158 -18.38 0.16 10.47
CA GLU A 158 -18.36 1.62 10.69
C GLU A 158 -19.02 2.38 9.52
#